data_AF-A0A800IDC4-F1
#
_entry.id   AF-A0A800IDC4-F1
#
_cell.length_a   1.000
_cell.length_b   1.000
_cell.length_c   1.000
_cell.angle_alpha   90.00
_cell.angle_beta   90.00
_cell.angle_gamma   90.00
#
_symmetry.space_group_name_H-M   'P 1'
#
loop_
_entity.id
_entity.type
_entity.pdbx_description
1 polymer ?
#
loop_
_entity_poly.entity_id
_entity_poly.type
_entity_poly.pdbx_seq_one_letter_code
_entity_poly.pdbx_strand_id
1 'polypeptide(L)'
;MRLTLIAPILAAILLATGCSSTKETAPAATAAPTTAAPETSPASALDTVPEALQFTSTLVDGTAFDAATLAGGDVLFWFWAPT
;
A
#
# COMPACT_ATOMS: atom_id res chain seq x y z
N MET A 1 15.45 24.82 -37.09
CA MET A 1 14.07 25.16 -37.52
C MET A 1 13.09 24.25 -36.79
N ARG A 2 12.35 24.83 -35.84
CA ARG A 2 10.97 24.47 -35.44
C ARG A 2 10.67 23.35 -34.43
N LEU A 3 11.63 22.57 -33.91
CA LEU A 3 11.32 21.50 -32.93
C LEU A 3 11.98 21.63 -31.54
N THR A 4 12.47 22.81 -31.15
CA THR A 4 12.96 23.06 -29.77
C THR A 4 12.17 24.16 -29.05
N LEU A 5 11.08 24.64 -29.65
CA LEU A 5 10.25 25.73 -29.14
C LEU A 5 8.82 25.28 -28.74
N ILE A 6 8.51 23.99 -28.87
CA ILE A 6 7.18 23.43 -28.56
C ILE A 6 7.12 22.93 -27.10
N ALA A 7 8.28 22.59 -26.50
CA ALA A 7 8.36 22.06 -25.15
C ALA A 7 7.87 23.02 -24.04
N PRO A 8 8.15 24.34 -24.05
CA PRO A 8 7.73 25.20 -22.93
C PRO A 8 6.25 25.59 -23.03
N ILE A 9 5.65 25.55 -24.23
CA ILE A 9 4.26 25.94 -24.45
C ILE A 9 3.29 24.87 -23.92
N LEU A 10 3.66 23.58 -24.01
CA LEU A 10 2.83 22.50 -23.46
C LEU A 10 2.84 22.49 -21.92
N ALA A 11 3.96 22.88 -21.29
CA ALA A 11 4.07 22.95 -19.83
C ALA A 11 3.18 24.04 -19.22
N ALA A 12 2.95 25.15 -19.94
CA ALA A 12 2.11 26.25 -19.46
C ALA A 12 0.60 25.92 -19.52
N ILE A 13 0.17 25.02 -20.41
CA ILE A 13 -1.26 24.68 -20.60
C ILE A 13 -1.76 23.69 -19.53
N LEU A 14 -0.88 22.86 -18.95
CA LEU A 14 -1.27 21.88 -17.94
C LEU A 14 -1.49 22.45 -16.52
N LEU A 15 -1.11 23.70 -16.25
CA LEU A 15 -1.22 24.33 -14.93
C LEU A 15 -2.58 25.01 -14.67
N ALA A 16 -3.52 24.94 -15.62
CA ALA A 16 -4.80 25.68 -15.58
C ALA A 16 -6.05 24.81 -15.39
N THR A 17 -5.92 23.55 -14.94
CA THR A 17 -7.09 22.80 -14.45
C THR A 17 -7.39 23.21 -13.02
N GLY A 18 -8.27 24.20 -12.94
CA GLY A 18 -8.66 24.89 -11.72
C GLY A 18 -9.28 23.98 -10.66
N CYS A 19 -8.92 24.31 -9.43
CA CYS A 19 -9.59 23.92 -8.21
C CYS A 19 -11.06 24.42 -8.24
N SER A 20 -12.02 23.51 -8.43
CA SER A 20 -13.43 23.79 -8.13
C SER A 20 -13.67 23.38 -6.68
N SER A 21 -13.84 24.36 -5.78
CA SER A 21 -14.24 24.12 -4.39
C SER A 21 -15.73 23.78 -4.34
N THR A 22 -16.06 22.52 -4.60
CA THR A 22 -17.31 21.94 -4.11
C THR A 22 -17.14 21.64 -2.63
N LYS A 23 -17.92 22.32 -1.78
CA LYS A 23 -18.03 22.01 -0.36
C LYS A 23 -18.89 20.76 -0.19
N GLU A 24 -18.31 19.62 -0.51
CA GLU A 24 -18.86 18.31 -0.16
C GLU A 24 -18.63 18.09 1.34
N THR A 25 -19.67 17.74 2.09
CA THR A 25 -19.52 17.23 3.45
C THR A 25 -18.67 15.97 3.37
N ALA A 26 -17.39 16.10 3.69
CA ALA A 26 -16.46 14.99 3.65
C ALA A 26 -16.96 13.88 4.59
N PRO A 27 -17.03 12.62 4.12
CA PRO A 27 -17.04 11.48 5.04
C PRO A 27 -15.83 11.61 5.96
N ALA A 28 -15.93 11.17 7.22
CA ALA A 28 -14.77 11.12 8.10
C ALA A 28 -13.63 10.43 7.34
N ALA A 29 -12.53 11.16 7.10
CA ALA A 29 -11.42 10.63 6.36
C ALA A 29 -10.83 9.47 7.18
N THR A 30 -11.05 8.24 6.71
CA THR A 30 -10.27 7.10 7.17
C THR A 30 -8.81 7.43 6.90
N ALA A 31 -8.02 7.58 7.97
CA ALA A 31 -6.59 7.82 7.84
C ALA A 31 -5.99 6.71 6.96
N ALA A 32 -5.26 7.09 5.92
CA ALA A 32 -4.51 6.13 5.13
C ALA A 32 -3.52 5.39 6.05
N PRO A 33 -3.36 4.06 5.92
CA PRO A 33 -2.36 3.35 6.70
C PRO A 33 -0.98 3.94 6.39
N THR A 34 -0.29 4.43 7.41
CA THR A 34 1.13 4.82 7.30
C THR A 34 1.96 3.57 7.52
N THR A 35 2.66 3.12 6.49
CA THR A 35 3.61 2.00 6.59
C THR A 35 4.93 2.53 7.14
N ALA A 36 5.29 2.11 8.36
CA ALA A 36 6.63 2.34 8.90
C ALA A 36 7.65 1.44 8.19
N ALA A 37 8.89 1.91 8.05
CA ALA A 37 9.97 1.08 7.53
C ALA A 37 10.23 -0.10 8.49
N PRO A 38 10.45 -1.32 7.97
CA PRO A 38 10.74 -2.47 8.82
C PRO A 38 12.06 -2.26 9.56
N GLU A 39 12.01 -2.31 10.89
CA GLU A 39 13.19 -2.36 11.75
C GLU A 39 13.93 -3.69 11.51
N THR A 40 15.25 -3.66 11.32
CA THR A 40 16.04 -4.90 11.15
C THR A 40 16.12 -5.64 12.48
N SER A 41 15.32 -6.70 12.64
CA SER A 41 15.38 -7.59 13.79
C SER A 41 16.55 -8.57 13.67
N PRO A 42 17.28 -8.91 14.75
CA PRO A 42 18.34 -9.91 14.70
C PRO A 42 17.79 -11.28 14.24
N ALA A 43 18.45 -11.87 13.25
CA ALA A 43 18.08 -13.12 12.58
C ALA A 43 18.29 -14.40 13.43
N SER A 44 17.91 -14.38 14.71
CA SER A 44 18.16 -15.48 15.66
C SER A 44 16.96 -16.41 15.88
N ALA A 45 15.92 -16.37 15.04
CA ALA A 45 14.70 -17.17 15.21
C ALA A 45 14.37 -18.08 14.01
N LEU A 46 15.36 -18.48 13.21
CA LEU A 46 15.11 -19.27 11.99
C LEU A 46 14.52 -20.67 12.27
N ASP A 47 14.60 -21.17 13.50
CA ASP A 47 14.09 -22.50 13.89
C ASP A 47 12.69 -22.47 14.52
N THR A 48 12.05 -21.31 14.72
CA THR A 48 10.74 -21.23 15.40
C THR A 48 9.79 -20.29 14.67
N VAL A 49 8.56 -20.76 14.48
CA VAL A 49 7.47 -19.96 13.89
C VAL A 49 7.17 -18.78 14.83
N PRO A 50 7.30 -17.51 14.36
CA PRO A 50 6.95 -16.35 15.16
C PRO A 50 5.49 -16.36 15.60
N GLU A 51 5.19 -15.83 16.79
CA GLU A 51 3.82 -15.81 17.32
C GLU A 51 2.82 -15.15 16.37
N ALA A 52 3.24 -14.09 15.67
CA ALA A 52 2.43 -13.40 14.67
C ALA A 52 2.02 -14.27 13.46
N LEU A 53 2.73 -15.37 13.21
CA LEU A 53 2.43 -16.34 12.14
C LEU A 53 1.73 -17.61 12.66
N GLN A 54 1.44 -17.71 13.96
CA GLN A 54 0.72 -18.84 14.55
C GLN A 54 -0.80 -18.70 14.35
N PHE A 55 -1.23 -18.59 13.10
CA PHE A 55 -2.65 -18.55 12.76
C PHE A 55 -2.95 -19.29 11.46
N THR A 56 -4.19 -19.76 11.38
CA THR A 56 -4.79 -20.33 10.18
C THR A 56 -5.95 -19.47 9.72
N SER A 57 -6.17 -19.38 8.43
CA SER A 57 -7.31 -18.68 7.84
C SER A 57 -7.87 -19.46 6.64
N THR A 58 -8.96 -18.96 6.07
CA THR A 58 -9.53 -19.44 4.82
C THR A 58 -9.42 -18.33 3.78
N LEU A 59 -8.84 -18.64 2.63
CA LEU A 59 -8.75 -17.70 1.50
C LEU A 59 -10.13 -17.50 0.87
N VAL A 60 -10.25 -16.48 0.02
CA VAL A 60 -11.51 -16.12 -0.65
C VAL A 60 -12.05 -17.26 -1.52
N ASP A 61 -11.17 -18.11 -2.06
CA ASP A 61 -11.53 -19.30 -2.85
C ASP A 61 -11.90 -20.54 -2.00
N GLY A 62 -11.90 -20.40 -0.67
CA GLY A 62 -12.23 -21.48 0.27
C GLY A 62 -11.04 -22.37 0.65
N THR A 63 -9.85 -22.12 0.11
CA THR A 63 -8.66 -22.90 0.48
C THR A 63 -8.15 -22.54 1.88
N ALA A 64 -7.58 -23.53 2.59
CA ALA A 64 -6.95 -23.29 3.88
C ALA A 64 -5.60 -22.60 3.72
N PHE A 65 -5.33 -21.61 4.56
CA PHE A 65 -4.07 -20.89 4.62
C PHE A 65 -3.46 -21.04 6.01
N ASP A 66 -2.22 -21.54 6.06
CA ASP A 66 -1.41 -21.64 7.27
C ASP A 66 -0.28 -20.62 7.19
N ALA A 67 -0.32 -19.59 8.04
CA ALA A 67 0.65 -18.52 8.06
C ALA A 67 2.04 -18.97 8.56
N ALA A 68 2.14 -20.13 9.24
CA ALA A 68 3.41 -20.67 9.68
C ALA A 68 4.35 -20.99 8.50
N THR A 69 3.78 -21.28 7.33
CA THR A 69 4.51 -21.55 6.08
C THR A 69 5.30 -20.34 5.56
N LEU A 70 5.00 -19.14 6.07
CA LEU A 70 5.66 -17.90 5.71
C LEU A 70 6.89 -17.58 6.58
N ALA A 71 7.16 -18.37 7.62
CA ALA A 71 8.27 -18.13 8.52
C ALA A 71 9.60 -18.12 7.76
N GLY A 72 10.46 -17.14 8.07
CA GLY A 72 11.76 -16.97 7.42
C GLY A 72 11.72 -16.22 6.07
N GLY A 73 10.54 -15.84 5.57
CA GLY A 73 10.39 -15.00 4.38
C GLY A 73 10.04 -13.55 4.69
N ASP A 74 10.36 -12.64 3.76
CA ASP A 74 9.90 -11.25 3.80
C ASP A 74 8.43 -11.17 3.34
N VAL A 75 7.51 -10.79 4.22
CA VAL A 75 6.06 -10.77 3.94
C VAL A 75 5.41 -9.45 4.39
N LEU A 76 4.46 -8.95 3.59
CA LEU A 76 3.59 -7.82 3.89
C LEU A 76 2.12 -8.26 3.91
N PHE A 77 1.42 -8.00 5.02
CA PHE A 77 -0.03 -8.19 5.10
C PHE A 77 -0.76 -6.89 4.79
N TRP A 78 -1.63 -6.90 3.77
CA TRP A 78 -2.47 -5.76 3.39
C TRP A 78 -3.91 -5.97 3.85
N PHE A 79 -4.34 -5.16 4.80
CA PHE A 79 -5.69 -5.16 5.33
C PHE A 79 -6.53 -4.11 4.60
N TRP A 80 -7.68 -4.53 4.06
CA TRP A 80 -8.60 -3.69 3.30
C TRP A 80 -10.06 -4.10 3.60
N ALA A 81 -11.01 -3.24 3.23
CA ALA A 81 -12.44 -3.47 3.41
C ALA A 81 -13.21 -3.19 2.11
N PRO A 82 -14.13 -4.09 1.69
CA PRO A 82 -15.07 -3.80 0.59
C PRO A 82 -16.05 -2.68 0.95
N THR A 83 -16.56 -1.98 -0.07
CA THR A 83 -17.67 -1.01 0.05
C THR A 83 -19.03 -1.66 -0.14
#